data_AF-A0A642V467-F1
#
_entry.id   AF-A0A642V467-F1
#
_cell.length_a   1.000
_cell.length_b   1.000
_cell.length_c   1.000
_cell.angle_alpha   90.00
_cell.angle_beta   90.00
_cell.angle_gamma   90.00
#
_symmetry.space_group_name_H-M   'P 1'
#
loop_
_entity.id
_entity.type
_entity.pdbx_description
1 polymer ?
#
loop_
_entity_poly.entity_id
_entity_poly.type
_entity_poly.pdbx_seq_one_letter_code
_entity_poly.pdbx_strand_id
1 'polypeptide(L)'
;MDTVSNWLSNTRISGGSGTRPSARLTQDEIEDSLNPLFNYLNENFSTLANGLTRSMLLKVMTQTWKVVLHTVESLLLPSLSDRRTTQTQLTSAEADIVFHWLKSMRDFFYHDGNGPSLEVLQSQKYQELMTIPVYYDLPTSELKQESEKMSSLSFKTLQERNYFALPEMIKRKNTVMAHRNKKIRNKQEEQIKNAKRESPQTEDIILRILRARGEIEYLSRRLKQRERIAQTLATESIVRNAAGGFKRTDDTF
;
A
#
# COMPACT_ATOMS: atom_id res chain seq x y z
N MET A 1 19.15 -12.14 -2.97
CA MET A 1 18.59 -10.77 -2.82
C MET A 1 18.64 -10.46 -1.33
N ASP A 2 19.84 -10.18 -0.85
CA ASP A 2 20.23 -10.23 0.58
C ASP A 2 20.86 -8.89 1.02
N THR A 3 20.47 -7.80 0.36
CA THR A 3 21.31 -6.60 0.28
C THR A 3 20.99 -5.52 1.32
N VAL A 4 19.81 -5.54 1.96
CA VAL A 4 19.42 -4.50 2.94
C VAL A 4 19.86 -4.86 4.36
N SER A 5 19.65 -6.12 4.79
CA SER A 5 20.15 -6.61 6.08
C SER A 5 21.68 -6.57 6.14
N ASN A 6 22.37 -6.85 5.03
CA ASN A 6 23.82 -6.73 4.94
C ASN A 6 24.31 -5.28 4.93
N TRP A 7 23.51 -4.31 4.44
CA TRP A 7 23.88 -2.89 4.50
C TRP A 7 23.82 -2.35 5.93
N LEU A 8 22.77 -2.70 6.70
CA LEU A 8 22.65 -2.37 8.12
C LEU A 8 23.70 -3.08 8.99
N SER A 9 24.16 -4.27 8.56
CA SER A 9 25.23 -5.02 9.23
C SER A 9 26.63 -4.46 8.93
N ASN A 10 26.84 -3.93 7.71
CA ASN A 10 28.14 -3.47 7.23
C ASN A 10 28.46 -2.01 7.56
N THR A 11 27.53 -1.23 8.10
CA THR A 11 27.80 0.11 8.65
C THR A 11 28.49 0.08 10.02
N ARG A 12 29.08 -1.05 10.44
CA ARG A 12 30.20 -1.05 11.39
C ARG A 12 31.46 -0.54 10.70
N ILE A 13 31.61 0.78 10.71
CA ILE A 13 32.80 1.50 10.24
C ILE A 13 34.04 0.91 10.91
N SER A 14 34.96 0.40 10.09
CA SER A 14 36.31 0.02 10.50
C SER A 14 37.12 1.29 10.74
N GLY A 15 37.60 1.46 11.98
CA GLY A 15 38.47 2.55 12.36
C GLY A 15 38.74 2.59 13.87
N GLY A 16 39.61 1.70 14.35
CA GLY A 16 40.25 1.81 15.67
C GLY A 16 39.84 0.75 16.69
N SER A 17 40.81 -0.07 17.09
CA SER A 17 40.72 -1.02 18.20
C SER A 17 40.20 -0.35 19.47
N GLY A 18 39.07 -0.83 19.97
CA GLY A 18 38.52 -0.43 21.26
C GLY A 18 37.06 -0.82 21.33
N THR A 19 36.77 -1.81 22.16
CA THR A 19 35.41 -2.20 22.57
C THR A 19 34.60 -0.98 22.99
N ARG A 20 33.80 -0.41 22.08
CA ARG A 20 32.76 0.57 22.40
C ARG A 20 31.42 -0.14 22.54
N PRO A 21 30.66 0.10 23.62
CA PRO A 21 29.30 -0.41 23.73
C PRO A 21 28.48 0.15 22.56
N SER A 22 27.50 -0.61 22.05
CA SER A 22 26.56 -0.17 21.00
C SER A 22 25.92 1.16 21.40
N ALA A 23 26.54 2.28 21.00
CA ALA A 23 26.02 3.60 21.24
C ALA A 23 24.78 3.77 20.36
N ARG A 24 23.69 4.26 20.97
CA ARG A 24 22.52 4.68 20.20
C ARG A 24 22.98 5.76 19.22
N LEU A 25 22.63 5.59 17.94
CA LEU A 25 22.89 6.60 16.90
C LEU A 25 22.28 7.93 17.35
N THR A 26 23.02 9.02 17.19
CA THR A 26 22.48 10.34 17.46
C THR A 26 21.54 10.77 16.34
N GLN A 27 20.66 11.72 16.63
CA GLN A 27 19.73 12.27 15.65
C GLN A 27 20.47 12.84 14.41
N ASP A 28 21.58 13.54 14.66
CA ASP A 28 22.40 14.16 13.63
C ASP A 28 23.06 13.09 12.75
N GLU A 29 23.57 12.00 13.34
CA GLU A 29 24.15 10.88 12.58
C GLU A 29 23.11 10.21 11.66
N ILE A 30 21.85 10.13 12.10
CA ILE A 30 20.75 9.58 11.31
C ILE A 30 20.43 10.50 10.13
N GLU A 31 20.36 11.81 10.35
CA GLU A 31 20.11 12.79 9.28
C GLU A 31 21.28 12.85 8.29
N ASP A 32 22.51 12.87 8.80
CA ASP A 32 23.72 12.93 7.99
C ASP A 32 23.89 11.72 7.07
N SER A 33 23.33 10.57 7.45
CA SER A 33 23.32 9.39 6.60
C SER A 33 22.56 9.58 5.28
N LEU A 34 21.65 10.57 5.20
CA LEU A 34 20.93 10.93 3.97
C LEU A 34 21.69 11.94 3.09
N ASN A 35 22.74 12.59 3.59
CA ASN A 35 23.47 13.63 2.85
C ASN A 35 23.93 13.19 1.45
N PRO A 36 24.48 11.97 1.23
CA PRO A 36 24.85 11.52 -0.11
C PRO A 36 23.66 11.51 -1.09
N LEU A 37 22.47 11.10 -0.61
CA LEU A 37 21.24 11.10 -1.41
C LEU A 37 20.77 12.53 -1.69
N PHE A 38 20.77 13.40 -0.68
CA PHE A 38 20.36 14.79 -0.84
C PHE A 38 21.29 15.55 -1.79
N ASN A 39 22.60 15.35 -1.70
CA ASN A 39 23.57 15.93 -2.63
C ASN A 39 23.29 15.48 -4.06
N TYR A 40 23.12 14.17 -4.29
CA TYR A 40 22.76 13.63 -5.59
C TYR A 40 21.46 14.25 -6.13
N LEU A 41 20.39 14.28 -5.32
CA LEU A 41 19.12 14.85 -5.75
C LEU A 41 19.21 16.35 -6.04
N ASN A 42 19.95 17.09 -5.20
CA ASN A 42 20.12 18.53 -5.36
C ASN A 42 20.88 18.88 -6.64
N GLU A 43 21.99 18.18 -6.94
CA GLU A 43 22.74 18.35 -8.18
C GLU A 43 21.89 18.03 -9.41
N ASN A 44 21.14 16.93 -9.38
CA ASN A 44 20.28 16.52 -10.47
C ASN A 44 19.11 17.50 -10.68
N PHE A 45 18.42 17.92 -9.63
CA PHE A 45 17.32 18.89 -9.75
C PHE A 45 17.81 20.27 -10.18
N SER A 46 18.97 20.71 -9.72
CA SER A 46 19.61 21.94 -10.18
C SER A 46 19.94 21.89 -11.67
N THR A 47 20.48 20.76 -12.12
CA THR A 47 20.77 20.54 -13.55
C THR A 47 19.49 20.54 -14.40
N LEU A 48 18.44 19.85 -13.94
CA LEU A 48 17.14 19.81 -14.61
C LEU A 48 16.43 21.18 -14.62
N ALA A 49 16.62 22.00 -13.58
CA ALA A 49 16.03 23.34 -13.51
C ALA A 49 16.51 24.27 -14.63
N ASN A 50 17.70 24.03 -15.19
CA ASN A 50 18.23 24.79 -16.32
C ASN A 50 17.50 24.50 -17.65
N GLY A 51 16.91 23.30 -17.78
CA GLY A 51 16.29 22.84 -19.03
C GLY A 51 14.77 22.65 -18.97
N LEU A 52 14.19 22.66 -17.77
CA LEU A 52 12.76 22.41 -17.57
C LEU A 52 12.04 23.68 -17.12
N THR A 53 10.79 23.82 -17.57
CA THR A 53 9.88 24.78 -16.94
C THR A 53 9.64 24.40 -15.48
N ARG A 54 9.31 25.38 -14.63
CA ARG A 54 9.01 25.14 -13.20
C ARG A 54 7.95 24.05 -13.01
N SER A 55 6.90 24.04 -13.83
CA SER A 55 5.83 23.04 -13.74
C SER A 55 6.31 21.62 -14.08
N MET A 56 7.22 21.47 -15.04
CA MET A 56 7.83 20.19 -15.39
C MET A 56 8.80 19.71 -14.30
N LEU A 57 9.61 20.61 -13.75
CA LEU A 57 10.50 20.29 -12.63
C LEU A 57 9.71 19.78 -11.41
N LEU A 58 8.64 20.48 -11.02
CA LEU A 58 7.77 20.05 -9.91
C LEU A 58 7.14 18.68 -10.16
N LYS A 59 6.76 18.37 -11.41
CA LYS A 59 6.27 17.03 -11.78
C LYS A 59 7.36 15.97 -11.61
N VAL A 60 8.59 16.24 -12.04
CA VAL A 60 9.72 15.32 -11.84
C VAL A 60 9.95 15.09 -10.35
N MET A 61 10.07 16.14 -9.54
CA MET A 61 10.23 16.04 -8.09
C MET A 61 9.09 15.24 -7.44
N THR A 62 7.85 15.46 -7.87
CA THR A 62 6.68 14.69 -7.40
C THR A 62 6.78 13.21 -7.75
N GLN A 63 7.26 12.86 -8.94
CA GLN A 63 7.46 11.45 -9.30
C GLN A 63 8.62 10.83 -8.51
N THR A 64 9.71 11.56 -8.31
CA THR A 64 10.82 11.11 -7.46
C THR A 64 10.36 10.87 -6.02
N TRP A 65 9.51 11.76 -5.48
CA TRP A 65 8.91 11.57 -4.15
C TRP A 65 8.09 10.28 -4.06
N LYS A 66 7.33 9.91 -5.09
CA LYS A 66 6.61 8.62 -5.10
C LYS A 66 7.55 7.42 -5.06
N VAL A 67 8.70 7.51 -5.73
CA VAL A 67 9.75 6.48 -5.64
C VAL A 67 10.28 6.39 -4.22
N VAL A 68 10.56 7.53 -3.56
CA VAL A 68 10.97 7.57 -2.16
C VAL A 68 9.94 6.89 -1.25
N LEU A 69 8.66 7.22 -1.37
CA LEU A 69 7.59 6.59 -0.59
C LEU A 69 7.56 5.06 -0.77
N HIS A 70 7.71 4.60 -2.01
CA HIS A 70 7.72 3.17 -2.31
C HIS A 70 8.97 2.47 -1.74
N THR A 71 10.13 3.12 -1.81
CA THR A 71 11.37 2.59 -1.24
C THR A 71 11.26 2.50 0.28
N VAL A 72 10.81 3.56 0.96
CA VAL A 72 10.59 3.56 2.42
C VAL A 72 9.60 2.46 2.82
N GLU A 73 8.49 2.34 2.10
CA GLU A 73 7.53 1.25 2.32
C GLU A 73 8.18 -0.13 2.22
N SER A 74 9.03 -0.34 1.22
CA SER A 74 9.72 -1.61 0.99
C SER A 74 10.76 -1.93 2.07
N LEU A 75 11.33 -0.92 2.72
CA LEU A 75 12.21 -1.10 3.88
C LEU A 75 11.41 -1.55 5.11
N LEU A 76 10.26 -0.92 5.35
CA LEU A 76 9.41 -1.18 6.52
C LEU A 76 8.66 -2.51 6.44
N LEU A 77 8.17 -2.86 5.25
CA LEU A 77 7.22 -3.95 5.06
C LEU A 77 7.52 -4.76 3.78
N PRO A 78 7.55 -6.11 3.86
CA PRO A 78 7.71 -6.95 2.69
C PRO A 78 6.49 -6.84 1.77
N SER A 79 6.63 -7.10 0.47
CA SER A 79 5.49 -7.12 -0.45
C SER A 79 4.39 -8.08 0.01
N LEU A 80 3.13 -7.80 -0.32
CA LEU A 80 2.05 -8.73 0.02
C LEU A 80 2.11 -9.97 -0.90
N SER A 81 2.43 -11.13 -0.33
CA SER A 81 2.50 -12.41 -1.05
C SER A 81 2.35 -13.56 -0.07
N ASP A 82 1.77 -14.65 -0.54
CA ASP A 82 1.70 -15.96 0.13
C ASP A 82 3.04 -16.71 0.18
N ARG A 83 4.09 -16.19 -0.48
CA ARG A 83 5.43 -16.78 -0.48
C ARG A 83 6.22 -16.33 0.75
N ARG A 84 7.10 -17.23 1.22
CA ARG A 84 8.09 -16.91 2.26
C ARG A 84 8.89 -15.67 1.88
N THR A 85 9.22 -14.85 2.88
CA THR A 85 10.07 -13.68 2.74
C THR A 85 11.36 -13.91 3.51
N THR A 86 12.47 -13.37 2.99
CA THR A 86 13.74 -13.26 3.74
C THR A 86 13.79 -11.98 4.57
N GLN A 87 12.96 -10.99 4.23
CA GLN A 87 12.84 -9.75 4.98
C GLN A 87 12.06 -9.99 6.27
N THR A 88 12.76 -9.78 7.40
CA THR A 88 12.20 -9.80 8.75
C THR A 88 11.66 -8.43 9.12
N GLN A 89 10.81 -8.40 10.15
CA GLN A 89 10.37 -7.14 10.72
C GLN A 89 11.57 -6.38 11.30
N LEU A 90 11.61 -5.07 11.10
CA LEU A 90 12.59 -4.21 11.76
C LEU A 90 12.33 -4.16 13.26
N THR A 91 13.36 -3.84 14.04
CA THR A 91 13.19 -3.45 15.44
C THR A 91 12.50 -2.08 15.53
N SER A 92 11.93 -1.76 16.69
CA SER A 92 11.31 -0.44 16.95
C SER A 92 12.30 0.70 16.67
N ALA A 93 13.55 0.58 17.11
CA ALA A 93 14.59 1.59 16.85
C ALA A 93 14.92 1.76 15.36
N GLU A 94 15.00 0.65 14.59
CA GLU A 94 15.23 0.72 13.15
C GLU A 94 14.02 1.32 12.41
N ALA A 95 12.80 1.01 12.84
CA ALA A 95 11.60 1.61 12.28
C ALA A 95 11.57 3.13 12.53
N ASP A 96 11.89 3.57 13.75
CA ASP A 96 11.98 4.99 14.10
C ASP A 96 12.98 5.73 13.23
N ILE A 97 14.16 5.14 12.98
CA ILE A 97 15.16 5.68 12.04
C ILE A 97 14.56 5.87 10.65
N VAL A 98 13.85 4.88 10.12
CA VAL A 98 13.22 4.96 8.79
C VAL A 98 12.13 6.03 8.73
N PHE A 99 11.33 6.21 9.80
CA PHE A 99 10.35 7.29 9.87
C PHE A 99 11.00 8.67 9.99
N HIS A 100 12.13 8.76 10.69
CA HIS A 100 12.92 9.99 10.74
C HIS A 100 13.44 10.36 9.35
N TRP A 101 14.00 9.39 8.61
CA TRP A 101 14.38 9.59 7.22
C TRP A 101 13.22 10.02 6.33
N LEU A 102 12.04 9.41 6.49
CA LEU A 102 10.85 9.81 5.74
C LEU A 102 10.48 11.28 5.98
N LYS A 103 10.56 11.73 7.23
CA LYS A 103 10.31 13.13 7.60
C LYS A 103 11.37 14.06 6.98
N SER A 104 12.66 13.77 7.13
CA SER A 104 13.74 14.58 6.55
C SER A 104 13.64 14.66 5.03
N MET A 105 13.32 13.54 4.35
CA MET A 105 13.09 13.55 2.91
C MET A 105 11.87 14.39 2.53
N ARG A 106 10.75 14.32 3.27
CA ARG A 106 9.59 15.18 3.01
C ARG A 106 9.96 16.66 3.08
N ASP A 107 10.69 17.04 4.13
CA ASP A 107 11.09 18.44 4.36
C ASP A 107 12.07 18.91 3.27
N PHE A 108 13.01 18.07 2.86
CA PHE A 108 13.87 18.30 1.70
C PHE A 108 13.09 18.53 0.40
N PHE A 109 12.09 17.68 0.10
CA PHE A 109 11.29 17.82 -1.12
C PHE A 109 10.37 19.06 -1.06
N TYR A 110 9.87 19.45 0.11
CA TYR A 110 9.06 20.67 0.27
C TYR A 110 9.87 21.94 0.00
N HIS A 111 11.13 21.98 0.48
CA HIS A 111 12.10 23.05 0.26
C HIS A 111 11.50 24.45 0.45
N ASP A 112 10.93 24.71 1.64
CA ASP A 112 10.28 25.97 2.01
C ASP A 112 9.21 26.46 1.00
N GLY A 113 8.52 25.53 0.35
CA GLY A 113 7.47 25.83 -0.64
C GLY A 113 7.97 26.04 -2.07
N ASN A 114 9.27 25.90 -2.31
CA ASN A 114 9.83 25.92 -3.67
C ASN A 114 9.65 24.58 -4.41
N GLY A 115 9.46 23.48 -3.66
CA GLY A 115 9.17 22.16 -4.20
C GLY A 115 7.67 21.85 -4.30
N PRO A 116 7.30 20.56 -4.42
CA PRO A 116 5.90 20.14 -4.38
C PRO A 116 5.20 20.57 -3.08
N SER A 117 3.90 20.87 -3.16
CA SER A 117 3.12 21.29 -1.99
C SER A 117 2.99 20.18 -0.95
N LEU A 118 2.76 20.56 0.31
CA LEU A 118 2.50 19.59 1.38
C LEU A 118 1.32 18.67 1.08
N GLU A 119 0.27 19.15 0.42
CA GLU A 119 -0.87 18.32 -0.01
C GLU A 119 -0.43 17.17 -0.94
N VAL A 120 0.48 17.46 -1.88
CA VAL A 120 1.03 16.45 -2.79
C VAL A 120 1.98 15.51 -2.06
N LEU A 121 2.84 16.04 -1.19
CA LEU A 121 3.82 15.24 -0.44
C LEU A 121 3.15 14.32 0.59
N GLN A 122 2.14 14.83 1.29
CA GLN A 122 1.32 14.13 2.27
C GLN A 122 0.13 13.39 1.62
N SER A 123 0.34 12.88 0.41
CA SER A 123 -0.62 12.03 -0.31
C SER A 123 -1.13 10.86 0.54
N GLN A 124 -2.21 10.22 0.08
CA GLN A 124 -2.76 9.01 0.71
C GLN A 124 -1.68 7.96 1.05
N LYS A 125 -0.69 7.78 0.16
CA LYS A 125 0.40 6.84 0.38
C LYS A 125 1.29 7.20 1.58
N TYR A 126 1.58 8.47 1.76
CA TYR A 126 2.32 8.96 2.92
C TYR A 126 1.51 8.74 4.20
N GLN A 127 0.21 9.05 4.16
CA GLN A 127 -0.68 8.83 5.32
C GLN A 127 -0.75 7.35 5.70
N GLU A 128 -0.83 6.43 4.73
CA GLU A 128 -0.76 4.98 4.97
C GLU A 128 0.54 4.61 5.71
N LEU A 129 1.70 5.14 5.29
CA LEU A 129 2.96 4.89 5.97
C LEU A 129 2.92 5.35 7.43
N MET A 130 2.34 6.52 7.70
CA MET A 130 2.19 7.06 9.05
C MET A 130 1.28 6.23 9.96
N THR A 131 0.46 5.32 9.41
CA THR A 131 -0.36 4.39 10.22
C THR A 131 0.39 3.13 10.65
N ILE A 132 1.48 2.76 9.96
CA ILE A 132 2.25 1.53 10.23
C ILE A 132 2.73 1.43 11.68
N PRO A 133 3.24 2.49 12.34
CA PRO A 133 3.73 2.40 13.72
C PRO A 133 2.71 1.83 14.70
N VAL A 134 1.41 2.11 14.49
CA VAL A 134 0.32 1.61 15.36
C VAL A 134 0.27 0.09 15.41
N TYR A 135 0.72 -0.60 14.36
CA TYR A 135 0.66 -2.05 14.23
C TYR A 135 2.01 -2.74 14.48
N TYR A 136 3.12 -2.00 14.45
CA TYR A 136 4.46 -2.58 14.47
C TYR A 136 4.75 -3.33 15.77
N ASP A 137 4.32 -2.77 16.90
CA ASP A 137 4.59 -3.30 18.24
C ASP A 137 3.48 -4.22 18.78
N LEU A 138 2.35 -4.33 18.08
CA LEU A 138 1.24 -5.18 18.54
C LEU A 138 1.63 -6.67 18.56
N PRO A 139 1.21 -7.45 19.56
CA PRO A 139 1.38 -8.89 19.57
C PRO A 139 0.76 -9.57 18.33
N THR A 140 1.33 -10.70 17.93
CA THR A 140 0.87 -11.43 16.73
C THR A 140 -0.59 -11.89 16.84
N SER A 141 -1.07 -12.24 18.04
CA SER A 141 -2.47 -12.57 18.29
C SER A 141 -3.41 -11.39 18.03
N GLU A 142 -3.04 -10.20 18.50
CA GLU A 142 -3.82 -8.98 18.32
C GLU A 142 -3.83 -8.54 16.85
N LEU A 143 -2.71 -8.65 16.14
CA LEU A 143 -2.66 -8.39 14.70
C LEU A 143 -3.60 -9.31 13.90
N LYS A 144 -3.66 -10.60 14.25
CA LYS A 144 -4.59 -11.53 13.62
C LYS A 144 -6.04 -11.10 13.85
N GLN A 145 -6.39 -10.76 15.10
CA GLN A 145 -7.72 -10.27 15.46
C GLN A 145 -8.08 -8.97 14.73
N GLU A 146 -7.18 -7.99 14.67
CA GLU A 146 -7.42 -6.72 13.99
C GLU A 146 -7.56 -6.93 12.48
N SER A 147 -6.79 -7.84 11.87
CA SER A 147 -6.96 -8.18 10.45
C SER A 147 -8.33 -8.81 10.14
N GLU A 148 -8.87 -9.61 11.06
CA GLU A 148 -10.20 -10.21 10.94
C GLU A 148 -11.31 -9.17 11.06
N LYS A 149 -11.15 -8.24 12.01
CA LYS A 149 -12.05 -7.12 12.21
C LYS A 149 -12.08 -6.19 10.99
N MET A 150 -10.93 -5.79 10.46
CA MET A 150 -10.85 -4.86 9.33
C MET A 150 -11.47 -5.42 8.05
N SER A 151 -11.31 -6.71 7.82
CA SER A 151 -11.97 -7.39 6.70
C SER A 151 -13.45 -7.58 6.91
N SER A 152 -13.89 -7.87 8.14
CA SER A 152 -15.33 -7.98 8.44
C SER A 152 -16.03 -6.64 8.19
N LEU A 153 -15.39 -5.54 8.58
CA LEU A 153 -15.86 -4.18 8.27
C LEU A 153 -15.88 -3.92 6.77
N SER A 154 -14.81 -4.29 6.06
CA SER A 154 -14.71 -4.06 4.62
C SER A 154 -15.67 -4.92 3.81
N PHE A 155 -15.91 -6.15 4.24
CA PHE A 155 -16.92 -7.01 3.64
C PHE A 155 -18.31 -6.41 3.81
N LYS A 156 -18.66 -5.92 5.02
CA LYS A 156 -19.94 -5.25 5.26
C LYS A 156 -20.11 -4.01 4.38
N THR A 157 -19.11 -3.13 4.32
CA THR A 157 -19.19 -1.91 3.49
C THR A 157 -19.25 -2.22 1.99
N LEU A 158 -18.52 -3.22 1.50
CA LEU A 158 -18.59 -3.67 0.10
C LEU A 158 -19.94 -4.32 -0.22
N GLN A 159 -20.49 -5.08 0.72
CA GLN A 159 -21.81 -5.67 0.59
C GLN A 159 -22.88 -4.56 0.54
N GLU A 160 -22.88 -3.63 1.49
CA GLU A 160 -23.77 -2.47 1.52
C GLU A 160 -23.66 -1.62 0.25
N ARG A 161 -22.44 -1.31 -0.22
CA ARG A 161 -22.27 -0.60 -1.49
C ARG A 161 -22.82 -1.37 -2.69
N ASN A 162 -22.62 -2.69 -2.76
CA ASN A 162 -23.27 -3.50 -3.80
C ASN A 162 -24.80 -3.47 -3.68
N TYR A 163 -25.36 -3.30 -2.48
CA TYR A 163 -26.80 -3.08 -2.28
C TYR A 163 -27.26 -1.69 -2.73
N PHE A 164 -26.48 -0.63 -2.51
CA PHE A 164 -26.88 0.76 -2.77
C PHE A 164 -26.43 1.33 -4.13
N ALA A 165 -25.38 0.80 -4.78
CA ALA A 165 -24.79 1.34 -6.01
C ALA A 165 -25.55 0.94 -7.31
N LEU A 166 -26.87 0.81 -7.26
CA LEU A 166 -27.70 0.54 -8.43
C LEU A 166 -28.30 1.86 -8.96
N PRO A 167 -27.82 2.41 -10.09
CA PRO A 167 -28.61 3.37 -10.85
C PRO A 167 -29.87 2.67 -11.35
N GLU A 168 -31.03 3.28 -11.08
CA GLU A 168 -32.36 2.82 -11.49
C GLU A 168 -32.49 2.56 -13.01
N MET A 169 -31.54 3.08 -13.79
CA MET A 169 -31.45 3.01 -15.25
C MET A 169 -31.04 1.63 -15.83
N ILE A 170 -30.51 0.69 -15.05
CA ILE A 170 -30.08 -0.64 -15.55
C ILE A 170 -31.18 -1.72 -15.40
N LYS A 171 -32.42 -1.34 -15.08
CA LYS A 171 -33.61 -2.22 -15.15
C LYS A 171 -33.99 -2.67 -16.58
N ARG A 172 -33.18 -2.42 -17.62
CA ARG A 172 -33.58 -2.68 -19.01
C ARG A 172 -32.87 -3.89 -19.65
N LYS A 173 -33.72 -4.90 -19.88
CA LYS A 173 -33.69 -5.95 -20.91
C LYS A 173 -32.67 -7.09 -20.73
N ASN A 174 -33.18 -8.16 -20.13
CA ASN A 174 -32.66 -9.52 -20.23
C ASN A 174 -32.50 -9.94 -21.69
N THR A 175 -31.29 -10.36 -22.09
CA THR A 175 -31.11 -11.19 -23.27
C THR A 175 -30.21 -12.37 -22.93
N VAL A 176 -30.59 -13.54 -23.44
CA VAL A 176 -29.93 -14.86 -23.29
C VAL A 176 -28.48 -14.86 -23.84
N MET A 177 -28.05 -13.76 -24.47
CA MET A 177 -26.69 -13.52 -24.98
C MET A 177 -25.64 -13.16 -23.91
N ALA A 178 -26.03 -13.03 -22.64
CA ALA A 178 -25.14 -12.56 -21.56
C ALA A 178 -24.05 -13.58 -21.14
N HIS A 179 -24.18 -14.86 -21.50
CA HIS A 179 -23.29 -15.90 -20.97
C HIS A 179 -22.09 -16.28 -21.88
N ARG A 180 -21.89 -15.62 -23.03
CA ARG A 180 -20.83 -16.02 -23.99
C ARG A 180 -19.95 -14.90 -24.53
N ASN A 181 -19.99 -13.71 -23.91
CA ASN A 181 -19.28 -12.53 -24.45
C ASN A 181 -18.01 -12.20 -23.66
N LYS A 182 -16.85 -12.22 -24.33
CA LYS A 182 -15.52 -11.82 -23.80
C LYS A 182 -15.54 -10.48 -23.05
N LYS A 183 -16.37 -9.53 -23.49
CA LYS A 183 -16.57 -8.23 -22.84
C LYS A 183 -17.10 -8.34 -21.40
N ILE A 184 -17.92 -9.33 -21.10
CA ILE A 184 -18.47 -9.54 -19.75
C ILE A 184 -17.39 -10.10 -18.82
N ARG A 185 -16.57 -11.07 -19.27
CA ARG A 185 -15.40 -11.55 -18.50
C ARG A 185 -14.44 -10.41 -18.18
N ASN A 186 -14.12 -9.56 -19.16
CA ASN A 186 -13.24 -8.42 -18.93
C ASN A 186 -13.82 -7.44 -17.90
N LYS A 187 -15.13 -7.16 -17.96
CA LYS A 187 -15.81 -6.30 -16.98
C LYS A 187 -15.84 -6.93 -15.58
N GLN A 188 -15.99 -8.25 -15.49
CA GLN A 188 -15.88 -9.00 -14.24
C GLN A 188 -14.46 -8.90 -13.65
N GLU A 189 -13.44 -9.14 -14.48
CA GLU A 189 -12.04 -9.03 -14.07
C GLU A 189 -11.71 -7.60 -13.59
N GLU A 190 -12.23 -6.58 -14.27
CA GLU A 190 -12.05 -5.18 -13.89
C GLU A 190 -12.75 -4.83 -12.57
N GLN A 191 -13.99 -5.30 -12.36
CA GLN A 191 -14.69 -5.14 -11.09
C GLN A 191 -14.00 -5.87 -9.95
N ILE A 192 -13.50 -7.08 -10.18
CA ILE A 192 -12.68 -7.83 -9.21
C ILE A 192 -11.39 -7.06 -8.91
N LYS A 193 -10.74 -6.48 -9.92
CA LYS A 193 -9.53 -5.67 -9.75
C LYS A 193 -9.80 -4.40 -8.95
N ASN A 194 -10.93 -3.73 -9.18
CA ASN A 194 -11.33 -2.54 -8.43
C ASN A 194 -11.73 -2.88 -6.99
N ALA A 195 -12.51 -3.94 -6.76
CA ALA A 195 -12.80 -4.42 -5.41
C ALA A 195 -11.53 -4.85 -4.65
N LYS A 196 -10.55 -5.45 -5.33
CA LYS A 196 -9.23 -5.76 -4.75
C LYS A 196 -8.43 -4.49 -4.41
N ARG A 197 -8.59 -3.40 -5.17
CA ARG A 197 -7.98 -2.09 -4.88
C ARG A 197 -8.68 -1.36 -3.73
N GLU A 198 -9.97 -1.64 -3.54
CA GLU A 198 -10.78 -1.14 -2.42
C GLU A 198 -10.63 -1.98 -1.14
N SER A 199 -9.76 -3.01 -1.15
CA SER A 199 -9.38 -3.73 0.07
C SER A 199 -8.87 -2.73 1.11
N PRO A 200 -9.23 -2.88 2.40
CA PRO A 200 -8.78 -1.99 3.45
C PRO A 200 -7.25 -1.96 3.43
N GLN A 201 -6.69 -0.81 3.07
CA GLN A 201 -5.25 -0.60 2.95
C GLN A 201 -4.54 -0.93 4.28
N THR A 202 -5.25 -0.75 5.39
CA THR A 202 -4.84 -1.14 6.73
C THR A 202 -4.72 -2.66 6.95
N GLU A 203 -5.63 -3.48 6.38
CA GLU A 203 -5.49 -4.94 6.46
C GLU A 203 -4.22 -5.39 5.71
N ASP A 204 -3.93 -4.79 4.55
CA ASP A 204 -2.71 -5.09 3.79
C ASP A 204 -1.44 -4.79 4.60
N ILE A 205 -1.40 -3.69 5.35
CA ILE A 205 -0.30 -3.36 6.27
C ILE A 205 -0.15 -4.47 7.32
N ILE A 206 -1.23 -4.84 8.01
CA ILE A 206 -1.21 -5.88 9.05
C ILE A 206 -0.73 -7.22 8.49
N LEU A 207 -1.24 -7.63 7.33
CA LEU A 207 -0.86 -8.88 6.67
C LEU A 207 0.62 -8.90 6.27
N ARG A 208 1.19 -7.76 5.88
CA ARG A 208 2.63 -7.66 5.56
C ARG A 208 3.51 -7.71 6.80
N ILE A 209 3.07 -7.15 7.93
CA ILE A 209 3.75 -7.32 9.23
C ILE A 209 3.73 -8.80 9.63
N LEU A 210 2.56 -9.46 9.56
CA LEU A 210 2.44 -10.89 9.83
C LEU A 210 3.35 -11.73 8.92
N ARG A 211 3.49 -11.36 7.63
CA ARG A 211 4.43 -11.99 6.70
C ARG A 211 5.88 -11.87 7.20
N ALA A 212 6.29 -10.67 7.63
CA ALA A 212 7.63 -10.41 8.15
C ALA A 212 7.95 -11.18 9.45
N ARG A 213 6.91 -11.52 10.23
CA ARG A 213 6.98 -12.36 11.44
C ARG A 213 6.94 -13.87 11.16
N GLY A 214 6.81 -14.28 9.89
CA GLY A 214 6.79 -15.70 9.51
C GLY A 214 5.41 -16.37 9.59
N GLU A 215 4.32 -15.62 9.76
CA GLU A 215 2.94 -16.13 9.86
C GLU A 215 2.33 -16.48 8.48
N ILE A 216 3.09 -17.21 7.66
CA ILE A 216 2.78 -17.48 6.25
C ILE A 216 1.53 -18.35 6.08
N GLU A 217 1.29 -19.29 6.99
CA GLU A 217 0.11 -20.14 6.92
C GLU A 217 -1.19 -19.35 7.14
N TYR A 218 -1.19 -18.48 8.16
CA TYR A 218 -2.30 -17.58 8.43
C TYR A 218 -2.54 -16.66 7.23
N LEU A 219 -1.48 -16.00 6.75
CA LEU A 219 -1.52 -15.12 5.58
C LEU A 219 -2.10 -15.83 4.35
N SER A 220 -1.64 -17.04 4.06
CA SER A 220 -2.10 -17.83 2.91
C SER A 220 -3.58 -18.18 3.01
N ARG A 221 -4.06 -18.59 4.18
CA ARG A 221 -5.49 -18.81 4.43
C ARG A 221 -6.28 -17.52 4.23
N ARG A 222 -5.74 -16.40 4.72
CA ARG A 222 -6.39 -15.09 4.67
C ARG A 222 -6.53 -14.55 3.25
N LEU A 223 -5.45 -14.60 2.47
CA LEU A 223 -5.46 -14.19 1.06
C LEU A 223 -6.46 -15.02 0.23
N LYS A 224 -6.51 -16.34 0.48
CA LYS A 224 -7.51 -17.22 -0.15
C LYS A 224 -8.94 -16.87 0.24
N GLN A 225 -9.19 -16.56 1.53
CA GLN A 225 -10.51 -16.14 1.99
C GLN A 225 -10.94 -14.83 1.31
N ARG A 226 -10.03 -13.86 1.21
CA ARG A 226 -10.28 -12.59 0.53
C ARG A 226 -10.60 -12.80 -0.95
N GLU A 227 -9.87 -13.69 -1.62
CA GLU A 227 -10.15 -14.04 -3.02
C GLU A 227 -11.53 -14.67 -3.19
N ARG A 228 -11.92 -15.60 -2.32
CA ARG A 228 -13.26 -16.21 -2.33
C ARG A 228 -14.35 -15.17 -2.14
N ILE A 229 -14.20 -14.27 -1.16
CA ILE A 229 -15.16 -13.18 -0.90
C ILE A 229 -15.30 -12.25 -2.11
N ALA A 230 -14.19 -11.88 -2.75
CA ALA A 230 -14.22 -11.05 -3.95
C ALA A 230 -14.95 -11.76 -5.11
N GLN A 231 -14.75 -13.07 -5.27
CA GLN A 231 -15.44 -13.88 -6.28
C GLN A 231 -16.94 -14.00 -5.99
N THR A 232 -17.35 -14.20 -4.74
CA THR A 232 -18.78 -14.30 -4.37
C THR A 232 -19.49 -12.98 -4.59
N LEU A 233 -18.91 -11.86 -4.16
CA LEU A 233 -19.46 -10.51 -4.38
C LEU A 233 -19.59 -10.19 -5.88
N ALA A 234 -18.57 -10.53 -6.68
CA ALA A 234 -18.63 -10.36 -8.13
C ALA A 234 -19.72 -11.22 -8.77
N THR A 235 -19.91 -12.46 -8.31
CA THR A 235 -20.96 -13.37 -8.82
C THR A 235 -22.36 -12.88 -8.45
N GLU A 236 -22.56 -12.45 -7.21
CA GLU A 236 -23.86 -11.96 -6.72
C GLU A 236 -24.34 -10.73 -7.49
N SER A 237 -23.45 -9.77 -7.77
CA SER A 237 -23.80 -8.57 -8.53
C SER A 237 -24.29 -8.92 -9.95
N ILE A 238 -23.72 -9.94 -10.60
CA ILE A 238 -24.12 -10.40 -11.94
C ILE A 238 -25.47 -11.11 -11.90
N VAL A 239 -25.66 -12.07 -10.99
CA VAL A 239 -26.90 -12.85 -10.90
C VAL A 239 -28.10 -11.94 -10.63
N ARG A 240 -27.95 -10.94 -9.74
CA ARG A 240 -29.01 -9.97 -9.44
C ARG A 240 -29.31 -9.04 -10.62
N ASN A 241 -28.28 -8.63 -11.39
CA ASN A 241 -28.47 -7.91 -12.65
C ASN A 241 -29.27 -8.74 -13.68
N ALA A 242 -29.14 -10.07 -13.69
CA ALA A 242 -29.91 -10.96 -14.56
C ALA A 242 -31.34 -11.24 -14.04
N ALA A 243 -31.53 -11.36 -12.73
CA ALA A 243 -32.83 -11.62 -12.10
C ALA A 243 -33.78 -10.41 -12.14
N GLY A 244 -33.24 -9.19 -12.13
CA GLY A 244 -34.01 -7.94 -12.21
C GLY A 244 -34.86 -7.77 -13.48
N GLY A 245 -34.61 -8.56 -14.54
CA GLY A 245 -35.43 -8.55 -15.76
C GLY A 245 -36.53 -9.63 -15.84
N PHE A 246 -36.77 -10.42 -14.78
CA PHE A 246 -37.77 -11.51 -14.79
C PHE A 246 -39.11 -11.14 -14.11
N LYS A 247 -39.30 -9.91 -13.64
CA LYS A 247 -40.59 -9.48 -13.06
C LYS A 247 -41.53 -8.86 -14.10
N ARG A 248 -42.56 -9.65 -14.45
CA ARG A 248 -43.90 -9.36 -14.98
C ARG A 248 -44.06 -9.02 -16.47
N THR A 249 -44.56 -10.01 -17.21
CA THR A 249 -45.69 -9.85 -18.14
C THR A 249 -46.64 -11.04 -17.93
N ASP A 250 -47.41 -11.02 -16.85
CA ASP A 250 -48.67 -11.75 -16.78
C ASP A 250 -49.69 -10.76 -16.24
N ASP A 251 -50.68 -10.49 -17.09
CA ASP A 251 -52.05 -10.03 -16.82
C ASP A 251 -52.49 -9.08 -17.94
N THR A 252 -53.18 -9.62 -18.93
CA THR A 252 -54.32 -9.00 -19.63
C THR A 252 -54.95 -9.99 -20.60
N PHE A 253 -56.04 -10.63 -20.17
CA PHE A 253 -57.18 -10.99 -21.01
C PHE A 253 -58.43 -10.46 -20.31
#